data_AF-E0VL57-F1
#
_entry.id   AF-E0VL57-F1
#
_cell.length_a   1.000
_cell.length_b   1.000
_cell.length_c   1.000
_cell.angle_alpha   90.00
_cell.angle_beta   90.00
_cell.angle_gamma   90.00
#
_symmetry.space_group_name_H-M   'P 1'
#
loop_
_entity.id
_entity.type
_entity.pdbx_description
1 polymer ?
#
loop_
_entity_poly.entity_id
_entity_poly.type
_entity_poly.pdbx_seq_one_letter_code
_entity_poly.pdbx_strand_id
1 'polypeptide(L)'
;MAPILYYVIGHTLIKYMHIQSTSNIAKNVLLSSNTPQVRSQNSNISSSAPCDLFENRLKFEHSIDYNIASLQVDAHKKRLKKLRKELTYLQDTAWKYQNIEKILGQN
;
A
#
# COMPACT_ATOMS: atom_id res chain seq x y z
N MET A 1 -0.53 -26.87 -23.05
CA MET A 1 -0.64 -26.87 -21.57
C MET A 1 0.55 -26.15 -20.94
N ALA A 2 0.79 -24.88 -21.26
CA ALA A 2 1.93 -24.09 -20.75
C ALA A 2 1.65 -22.62 -20.31
N PRO A 3 0.49 -21.97 -20.62
CA PRO A 3 0.34 -20.54 -20.32
C PRO A 3 0.02 -20.24 -18.83
N ILE A 4 -0.48 -21.22 -18.08
CA ILE A 4 -0.90 -21.02 -16.68
C ILE A 4 0.32 -20.90 -15.75
N LEU A 5 1.39 -21.66 -16.01
CA LEU A 5 2.60 -21.61 -15.17
C LEU A 5 3.27 -20.22 -15.21
N TYR A 6 3.34 -19.61 -16.40
CA TYR A 6 3.92 -18.28 -16.56
C TYR A 6 3.14 -17.19 -15.81
N TYR A 7 1.81 -17.30 -15.80
CA TYR A 7 0.96 -16.34 -15.09
C TYR A 7 1.13 -16.45 -13.56
N VAL A 8 1.21 -17.68 -13.04
CA VAL A 8 1.41 -17.92 -11.60
C VAL A 8 2.80 -17.49 -11.16
N ILE A 9 3.85 -17.80 -11.93
CA ILE A 9 5.24 -17.41 -11.63
C ILE A 9 5.43 -15.89 -11.76
N GLY A 10 4.80 -15.26 -12.77
CA GLY A 10 4.82 -13.80 -12.91
C GLY A 10 4.16 -13.10 -11.73
N HIS A 11 3.01 -13.60 -11.26
CA HIS A 11 2.28 -13.01 -10.15
C HIS A 11 3.00 -13.19 -8.80
N THR A 12 3.71 -14.30 -8.59
CA THR A 12 4.53 -14.50 -7.38
C THR A 12 5.78 -13.60 -7.39
N LEU A 13 6.44 -13.43 -8.54
CA LEU A 13 7.60 -12.52 -8.67
C LEU A 13 7.23 -11.05 -8.45
N ILE A 14 6.08 -10.60 -8.96
CA ILE A 14 5.59 -9.23 -8.75
C ILE A 14 5.31 -8.97 -7.26
N LYS A 15 4.72 -9.95 -6.55
CA LYS A 15 4.52 -9.85 -5.09
C LYS A 15 5.85 -9.77 -4.35
N TYR A 16 6.82 -10.60 -4.70
CA TYR A 16 8.13 -10.64 -4.03
C TYR A 16 8.92 -9.34 -4.21
N MET A 17 8.87 -8.73 -5.40
CA MET A 17 9.50 -7.44 -5.69
C MET A 17 8.81 -6.27 -4.96
N HIS A 18 7.49 -6.30 -4.82
CA HIS A 18 6.75 -5.24 -4.09
C HIS A 18 7.04 -5.27 -2.58
N ILE A 19 7.16 -6.46 -1.98
CA ILE A 19 7.47 -6.64 -0.55
C ILE A 19 8.87 -6.09 -0.19
N GLN A 20 9.86 -6.25 -1.07
CA GLN A 20 11.21 -5.74 -0.80
C GLN A 20 11.33 -4.21 -0.91
N SER A 21 10.45 -3.57 -1.69
CA SER A 21 10.48 -2.11 -1.86
C SER A 21 9.93 -1.37 -0.64
N THR A 22 8.95 -1.93 0.07
CA THR A 22 8.35 -1.29 1.26
C THR A 22 9.13 -1.52 2.55
N SER A 23 9.91 -2.61 2.67
CA SER A 23 10.70 -2.90 3.89
C SER A 23 11.84 -1.90 4.13
N ASN A 24 12.40 -1.32 3.05
CA ASN A 24 13.49 -0.35 3.15
C ASN A 24 13.03 1.04 3.58
N ILE A 25 11.75 1.38 3.35
CA ILE A 25 11.19 2.68 3.76
C ILE A 25 10.88 2.69 5.27
N ALA A 26 10.41 1.57 5.81
CA ALA A 26 10.03 1.46 7.22
C ALA A 26 11.23 1.52 8.19
N LYS A 27 12.40 1.00 7.79
CA LYS A 27 13.61 1.01 8.65
C LYS A 27 14.11 2.42 8.92
N ASN A 28 14.00 3.35 7.96
CA ASN A 28 14.52 4.71 8.14
C ASN A 28 13.59 5.65 8.92
N VAL A 29 12.31 5.30 9.07
CA VAL A 29 11.33 6.15 9.80
C VAL A 29 11.35 5.86 11.31
N LEU A 30 11.75 4.65 11.73
CA LEU A 30 11.74 4.24 13.14
C LEU A 30 12.99 4.65 13.94
N LEU A 31 14.05 5.17 13.31
CA LEU A 31 15.25 5.66 14.00
C LEU A 31 15.19 7.13 14.46
N SER A 32 14.10 7.85 14.13
CA SER A 32 13.89 9.23 14.58
C SER A 32 12.86 9.29 15.70
N SER A 33 13.23 8.86 16.91
CA SER A 33 12.50 9.21 18.13
C SER A 33 13.49 9.43 19.26
N ASN A 34 13.83 10.72 19.41
CA ASN A 34 14.64 11.25 20.50
C ASN A 34 13.98 10.96 21.87
N THR A 35 14.78 10.54 22.84
CA THR A 35 14.54 10.79 24.28
C THR A 35 14.75 12.28 24.60
N PRO A 36 14.42 12.86 25.79
CA PRO A 36 13.71 12.35 26.98
C PRO A 36 12.59 13.30 27.51
N GLN A 37 11.67 12.84 28.38
CA GLN A 37 11.35 13.53 29.66
C GLN A 37 10.32 12.78 30.54
N VAL A 38 10.68 12.72 31.83
CA VAL A 38 9.92 12.22 32.98
C VAL A 38 8.73 13.14 33.27
N ARG A 39 7.51 12.58 33.34
CA ARG A 39 6.43 13.18 34.14
C ARG A 39 5.61 12.05 34.78
N SER A 40 5.75 11.93 36.09
CA SER A 40 4.97 11.02 36.93
C SER A 40 3.48 11.26 36.73
N GLN A 41 2.76 10.21 36.32
CA GLN A 41 1.35 10.05 36.64
C GLN A 41 1.19 8.69 37.33
N ASN A 42 0.67 8.80 38.54
CA ASN A 42 0.36 7.72 39.46
C ASN A 42 -0.79 6.90 38.89
N SER A 43 -0.50 5.71 38.37
CA SER A 43 -1.53 4.71 38.07
C SER A 43 -1.07 3.38 38.64
N ASN A 44 -1.89 2.83 39.54
CA ASN A 44 -1.74 1.51 40.15
C ASN A 44 -1.10 0.52 39.18
N ILE A 45 0.13 0.12 39.47
CA ILE A 45 0.83 -0.95 38.77
C ILE A 45 0.18 -2.25 39.27
N SER A 46 -0.99 -2.57 38.75
CA SER A 46 -1.36 -3.97 38.57
C SER A 46 -0.30 -4.54 37.65
N SER A 47 0.56 -5.39 38.21
CA SER A 47 1.60 -6.14 37.53
C SER A 47 1.00 -6.93 36.37
N SER A 48 0.84 -6.30 35.21
CA SER A 48 0.49 -6.99 33.98
C SER A 48 1.63 -7.93 33.69
N ALA A 49 1.34 -9.23 33.69
CA ALA A 49 2.35 -10.26 33.50
C ALA A 49 3.10 -10.00 32.19
N PRO A 50 4.36 -10.46 32.02
CA PRO A 50 5.10 -10.33 30.77
C PRO A 50 4.30 -10.77 29.52
N CYS A 51 3.33 -11.67 29.71
CA CYS A 51 2.38 -12.12 28.68
C CYS A 51 1.45 -11.00 28.15
N ASP A 52 0.99 -10.08 28.99
CA ASP A 52 0.05 -9.02 28.57
C ASP A 52 0.74 -7.98 27.66
N LEU A 53 2.00 -7.67 27.97
CA LEU A 53 2.84 -6.81 27.11
C LEU A 53 3.09 -7.45 25.75
N PHE A 54 3.34 -8.76 25.74
CA PHE A 54 3.54 -9.52 24.51
C PHE A 54 2.27 -9.57 23.64
N GLU A 55 1.11 -9.80 24.26
CA GLU A 55 -0.17 -9.81 23.57
C GLU A 55 -0.52 -8.42 23.00
N ASN A 56 -0.29 -7.36 23.78
CA ASN A 56 -0.48 -5.99 23.31
C ASN A 56 0.46 -5.64 22.15
N ARG A 57 1.71 -6.10 22.19
CA ARG A 57 2.66 -5.93 21.09
C ARG A 57 2.18 -6.65 19.83
N LEU A 58 1.73 -7.91 19.94
CA LEU A 58 1.19 -8.67 18.80
C LEU A 58 -0.04 -8.00 18.19
N LYS A 59 -0.97 -7.54 19.03
CA LYS A 59 -2.17 -6.81 18.59
C LYS A 59 -1.80 -5.53 17.84
N PHE A 60 -0.79 -4.80 18.33
CA PHE A 60 -0.32 -3.58 17.69
C PHE A 60 0.32 -3.86 16.33
N GLU A 61 1.26 -4.81 16.25
CA GLU A 61 1.92 -5.20 14.99
C GLU A 61 0.88 -5.66 13.96
N HIS A 62 -0.06 -6.52 14.37
CA HIS A 62 -1.15 -6.97 13.51
C HIS A 62 -2.04 -5.81 13.02
N SER A 63 -2.34 -4.86 13.90
CA SER A 63 -3.11 -3.67 13.54
C SER A 63 -2.36 -2.83 12.51
N ILE A 64 -1.05 -2.64 12.66
CA ILE A 64 -0.23 -1.92 11.67
C ILE A 64 -0.30 -2.63 10.31
N ASP A 65 -0.04 -3.92 10.28
CA ASP A 65 -0.04 -4.70 9.03
C ASP A 65 -1.39 -4.63 8.31
N TYR A 66 -2.48 -4.79 9.06
CA TYR A 66 -3.83 -4.67 8.54
C TYR A 66 -4.09 -3.28 7.96
N ASN A 67 -3.73 -2.22 8.69
CA ASN A 67 -3.92 -0.85 8.23
C ASN A 67 -3.09 -0.53 6.98
N ILE A 68 -1.85 -1.03 6.89
CA ILE A 68 -1.01 -0.86 5.69
C ILE A 68 -1.67 -1.53 4.49
N ALA A 69 -2.14 -2.77 4.64
CA ALA A 69 -2.81 -3.49 3.56
C ALA A 69 -4.10 -2.77 3.13
N SER A 70 -4.89 -2.28 4.08
CA SER A 70 -6.10 -1.48 3.81
C SER A 70 -5.79 -0.21 3.04
N LEU A 71 -4.78 0.57 3.48
CA LEU A 71 -4.35 1.80 2.81
C LEU A 71 -3.88 1.56 1.37
N GLN A 72 -3.17 0.45 1.12
CA GLN A 72 -2.75 0.08 -0.24
C GLN A 72 -3.95 -0.18 -1.16
N VAL A 73 -4.95 -0.91 -0.67
CA VAL A 73 -6.18 -1.18 -1.41
C VAL A 73 -6.92 0.11 -1.73
N ASP A 74 -7.04 1.02 -0.77
CA ASP A 74 -7.76 2.28 -0.96
C ASP A 74 -7.01 3.25 -1.87
N ALA A 75 -5.67 3.30 -1.79
CA ALA A 75 -4.85 4.04 -2.73
C ALA A 75 -5.03 3.52 -4.17
N HIS A 76 -5.08 2.19 -4.34
CA HIS A 76 -5.35 1.57 -5.64
C HIS A 76 -6.74 1.94 -6.18
N LYS A 77 -7.79 1.84 -5.34
CA LYS A 77 -9.16 2.26 -5.71
C LYS A 77 -9.21 3.73 -6.12
N LYS A 78 -8.53 4.61 -5.38
CA LYS A 78 -8.44 6.05 -5.69
C LYS A 78 -7.76 6.28 -7.05
N ARG A 79 -6.67 5.58 -7.33
CA ARG A 79 -5.98 5.63 -8.63
C ARG A 79 -6.89 5.18 -9.77
N LEU A 80 -7.60 4.06 -9.62
CA LEU A 80 -8.55 3.58 -10.62
C LEU A 80 -9.69 4.58 -10.85
N LYS A 81 -10.23 5.17 -9.78
CA LYS A 81 -11.27 6.20 -9.90
C LYS A 81 -10.77 7.41 -10.69
N LYS A 82 -9.53 7.85 -10.45
CA LYS A 82 -8.91 8.94 -11.23
C LYS A 82 -8.77 8.53 -12.69
N LEU A 83 -8.20 7.36 -12.97
CA LEU A 83 -7.99 6.88 -14.34
C LEU A 83 -9.29 6.79 -15.14
N ARG A 84 -10.38 6.32 -14.51
CA ARG A 84 -11.72 6.32 -15.15
C ARG A 84 -12.20 7.73 -15.51
N LYS A 85 -11.97 8.71 -14.63
CA LYS A 85 -12.32 10.11 -14.93
C LYS A 85 -11.52 10.66 -16.10
N GLU A 86 -10.21 10.38 -16.16
CA GLU A 86 -9.37 10.79 -17.29
C GLU A 86 -9.85 10.14 -18.60
N LEU A 87 -10.25 8.87 -18.56
CA LEU A 87 -10.79 8.17 -19.73
C LEU A 87 -12.10 8.80 -20.22
N THR A 88 -13.02 9.12 -19.31
CA THR A 88 -14.24 9.88 -19.65
C THR A 88 -13.90 11.25 -20.23
N TYR A 89 -12.95 11.97 -19.63
CA TYR A 89 -12.51 13.27 -20.16
C TYR A 89 -11.95 13.15 -21.58
N LEU A 90 -11.13 12.13 -21.88
CA LEU A 90 -10.62 11.89 -23.23
C LEU A 90 -11.75 11.60 -24.23
N GLN A 91 -12.77 10.85 -23.83
CA GLN A 91 -13.93 10.58 -24.66
C GLN A 91 -14.74 11.86 -24.93
N ASP A 92 -15.01 12.66 -23.90
CA ASP A 92 -15.75 13.93 -24.02
C ASP A 92 -14.99 14.98 -24.83
N THR A 93 -13.65 14.90 -24.83
CA THR A 93 -12.77 15.80 -25.59
C THR A 93 -12.23 15.20 -26.87
N ALA A 94 -12.74 14.04 -27.30
CA ALA A 94 -12.27 13.34 -28.50
C ALA A 94 -12.41 14.20 -29.76
N TRP A 95 -13.44 15.04 -29.84
CA TRP A 95 -13.67 15.95 -30.96
C TRP A 95 -12.54 16.98 -31.18
N LYS A 96 -11.74 17.26 -30.15
CA LYS A 96 -10.63 18.24 -30.23
C LYS A 96 -9.44 17.71 -31.01
N TYR A 97 -9.35 16.40 -31.18
CA TYR A 97 -8.19 15.73 -31.73
C TYR A 97 -8.54 14.98 -33.01
N GLN A 98 -7.53 14.81 -33.86
CA GLN A 98 -7.67 13.99 -35.05
C GLN A 98 -7.85 12.52 -34.65
N ASN A 99 -8.74 11.81 -35.35
CA ASN A 99 -8.99 10.39 -35.10
C ASN A 99 -7.68 9.60 -35.21
N ILE A 100 -7.46 8.70 -34.26
CA ILE A 100 -6.28 7.84 -34.16
C ILE A 100 -6.04 7.03 -35.44
N GLU A 101 -7.09 6.62 -36.15
CA GLU A 101 -7.00 5.86 -37.41
C GLU A 101 -6.28 6.68 -38.49
N LYS A 102 -6.63 7.97 -38.60
CA LYS A 102 -5.98 8.90 -39.54
C LYS A 102 -4.52 9.19 -39.17
N ILE A 103 -4.19 9.15 -37.87
CA ILE A 103 -2.80 9.31 -37.40
C ILE A 103 -1.97 8.06 -37.73
N LEU A 104 -2.57 6.89 -37.58
CA LEU A 104 -1.93 5.60 -37.86
C LEU A 104 -1.88 5.25 -39.35
N GLY A 105 -2.44 6.08 -40.23
CA GLY A 105 -2.45 5.86 -41.68
C GLY A 105 -3.32 4.67 -42.10
N GLN A 106 -4.23 4.24 -41.22
CA GLN A 106 -5.21 3.21 -41.52
C GLN A 106 -6.47 3.92 -42.01
N ASN A 107 -6.76 3.76 -43.30
CA ASN A 107 -7.96 4.30 -43.95
C ASN A 107 -9.19 3.47 -43.60
#